data_AF-A0A0B6YKP9-F1
#
_entry.id   AF-A0A0B6YKP9-F1
#
_cell.length_a   1.000
_cell.length_b   1.000
_cell.length_c   1.000
_cell.angle_alpha   90.00
_cell.angle_beta   90.00
_cell.angle_gamma   90.00
#
_symmetry.space_group_name_H-M   'P 1'
#
loop_
_entity.id
_entity.type
_entity.pdbx_description
1 polymer ?
#
loop_
_entity_poly.entity_id
_entity_poly.type
_entity_poly.pdbx_seq_one_letter_code
_entity_poly.pdbx_strand_id
1 'polypeptide(L)' 'TMEVHKPLLYSPTNGVQEPEIEAATASQVLPFLYLGNERDAKDLSRLKSLNIGYVLNVTSHVPQFYDDQ' A
#
# COMPACT_ATOMS: atom_id res chain seq x y z
N THR A 1 28.73 10.71 1.36
CA THR A 1 28.19 10.43 2.70
C THR A 1 27.65 9.03 2.67
N MET A 2 28.24 8.11 3.43
CA MET A 2 27.87 6.70 3.44
C MET A 2 26.60 6.54 4.28
N GLU A 3 25.50 6.14 3.66
CA GLU A 3 24.28 5.78 4.38
C GLU A 3 24.55 4.56 5.25
N VAL A 4 24.51 4.75 6.57
CA VAL A 4 24.63 3.68 7.55
C VAL A 4 23.38 2.82 7.43
N HIS A 5 23.47 1.70 6.72
CA HIS A 5 22.46 0.64 6.76
C HIS A 5 22.26 0.22 8.23
N LYS A 6 21.17 0.67 8.85
CA LYS A 6 20.74 0.20 10.16
C LYS A 6 20.42 -1.29 10.03
N PRO A 7 21.10 -2.19 10.75
CA PRO A 7 20.75 -3.60 10.70
C PRO A 7 19.34 -3.76 11.28
N LEU A 8 18.45 -4.38 10.50
CA LEU A 8 17.11 -4.77 10.95
C LEU A 8 17.29 -5.75 12.11
N LEU A 9 16.98 -5.31 13.33
CA LEU A 9 17.00 -6.15 14.52
C LEU A 9 15.83 -7.15 14.43
N TYR A 10 16.08 -8.31 13.86
CA TYR A 10 15.11 -9.41 13.79
C TYR A 10 14.87 -9.97 15.19
N SER A 11 13.70 -9.70 15.78
CA SER A 11 13.20 -10.45 16.92
C SER A 11 12.39 -11.63 16.40
N PRO A 12 12.62 -12.88 16.86
CA PRO A 12 11.80 -14.03 16.46
C PRO A 12 10.31 -13.90 16.82
N THR A 13 9.98 -12.97 17.72
CA THR A 13 8.61 -12.68 18.18
C THR A 13 7.98 -11.46 17.52
N ASN A 14 8.74 -10.65 16.79
CA ASN A 14 8.18 -9.59 15.96
C ASN A 14 8.14 -10.13 14.54
N GLY A 15 6.95 -10.13 13.92
CA GLY A 15 6.85 -10.36 12.48
C GLY A 15 7.83 -9.45 11.75
N VAL A 16 8.32 -9.90 10.60
CA VAL A 16 9.28 -9.14 9.79
C VAL A 16 8.71 -7.74 9.55
N GLN A 17 9.20 -6.74 10.27
CA GLN A 17 8.87 -5.35 10.02
C GLN A 17 9.77 -4.91 8.89
N GLU A 18 9.23 -4.95 7.67
CA GLU A 18 9.87 -4.39 6.49
C GLU A 18 9.28 -2.99 6.28
N PRO A 19 9.84 -1.94 6.92
CA PRO A 19 9.29 -0.59 6.85
C PRO A 19 9.22 -0.07 5.41
N GLU A 20 10.08 -0.58 4.52
CA GLU A 20 10.03 -0.25 3.09
C GLU A 20 8.81 -0.86 2.41
N ILE A 21 8.43 -2.11 2.74
CA ILE A 21 7.19 -2.73 2.25
C ILE A 21 5.99 -1.98 2.81
N GLU A 22 6.00 -1.67 4.11
CA GLU A 22 4.92 -0.91 4.74
C GLU A 22 4.83 0.51 4.22
N ALA A 23 5.90 1.12 3.71
CA ALA A 23 5.89 2.46 3.12
C ALA A 23 5.65 2.46 1.60
N ALA A 24 5.62 1.29 0.95
CA ALA A 24 5.45 1.18 -0.48
C ALA A 24 4.15 1.83 -0.95
N THR A 25 4.23 2.54 -2.07
CA THR A 25 3.08 3.21 -2.69
C THR A 25 2.52 2.37 -3.83
N ALA A 26 1.27 2.63 -4.22
CA ALA A 26 0.65 1.91 -5.33
C ALA A 26 1.52 1.89 -6.59
N SER A 27 1.76 0.69 -7.11
CA SER A 27 2.58 0.40 -8.29
C SER A 27 1.70 0.09 -9.50
N GLN A 28 2.01 0.65 -10.66
CA GLN A 28 1.31 0.34 -11.89
C GLN A 28 1.80 -1.01 -12.45
N VAL A 29 0.90 -2.00 -12.50
CA VAL A 29 1.23 -3.35 -12.98
C VAL A 29 0.92 -3.49 -14.47
N LEU A 30 -0.17 -2.87 -14.92
CA LEU A 30 -0.59 -2.81 -16.32
C LEU A 30 -1.18 -1.41 -16.64
N PRO A 31 -1.39 -1.07 -17.92
CA PRO A 31 -2.27 0.03 -18.28
C PRO A 31 -3.62 -0.14 -17.56
N PHE A 32 -4.01 0.89 -16.80
CA PHE A 32 -5.25 0.93 -16.01
C PHE A 32 -5.34 -0.06 -14.84
N LEU A 33 -4.23 -0.70 -14.43
CA LEU A 33 -4.20 -1.58 -13.25
C LEU A 33 -3.06 -1.20 -12.30
N TYR A 34 -3.44 -0.93 -11.06
CA TYR A 34 -2.53 -0.63 -9.97
C TYR A 34 -2.66 -1.67 -8.87
N LEU A 35 -1.52 -2.01 -8.26
CA LEU A 35 -1.43 -2.79 -7.04
C LEU A 35 -1.02 -1.85 -5.91
N GLY A 36 -1.84 -1.75 -4.87
CA GLY A 36 -1.60 -0.90 -3.71
C GLY A 36 -2.03 -1.58 -2.41
N ASN A 37 -1.72 -0.95 -1.29
CA ASN A 37 -2.13 -1.41 0.04
C ASN A 37 -3.41 -0.68 0.51
N GLU A 38 -3.86 -0.99 1.72
CA GLU A 38 -5.03 -0.35 2.34
C GLU A 38 -4.93 1.18 2.39
N ARG A 39 -3.75 1.75 2.62
CA ARG A 39 -3.57 3.21 2.70
C ARG A 39 -3.78 3.86 1.34
N ASP A 40 -3.30 3.22 0.27
CA ASP A 40 -3.57 3.67 -1.10
C ASP A 40 -5.08 3.64 -1.41
N ALA A 41 -5.78 2.60 -0.96
CA ALA A 41 -7.24 2.47 -1.12
C ALA A 41 -8.04 3.49 -0.29
N LYS A 42 -7.48 4.02 0.81
CA LYS A 42 -8.07 5.09 1.64
C LYS A 42 -7.84 6.51 1.13
N ASP A 43 -7.01 6.70 0.10
CA ASP A 43 -6.65 8.04 -0.39
C ASP A 43 -7.43 8.39 -1.66
N LEU A 44 -8.64 8.94 -1.46
CA LEU A 44 -9.50 9.36 -2.57
C LEU A 44 -8.83 10.35 -3.53
N SER A 45 -7.98 11.26 -3.01
CA SER A 45 -7.31 12.26 -3.83
C SER A 45 -6.31 11.60 -4.78
N ARG A 46 -5.58 10.61 -4.28
CA ARG A 46 -4.66 9.80 -5.08
C ARG A 46 -5.38 8.91 -6.09
N LEU A 47 -6.48 8.27 -5.71
CA LEU A 47 -7.29 7.47 -6.64
C LEU A 47 -7.79 8.34 -7.80
N LYS A 48 -8.30 9.54 -7.51
CA LYS A 48 -8.73 10.51 -8.52
C LYS A 48 -7.58 11.00 -9.41
N SER A 49 -6.41 11.29 -8.86
CA SER A 49 -5.26 11.76 -9.65
C SER A 49 -4.70 10.69 -10.58
N LEU A 50 -4.84 9.41 -10.21
CA LEU A 50 -4.50 8.25 -11.04
C LEU A 50 -5.65 7.82 -11.97
N ASN A 51 -6.77 8.54 -11.95
CA ASN A 51 -7.97 8.26 -12.74
C ASN A 51 -8.53 6.84 -12.50
N ILE A 52 -8.41 6.36 -11.25
CA ILE A 52 -8.92 5.07 -10.79
C ILE A 52 -10.41 5.22 -10.47
N GLY A 53 -11.26 4.50 -11.20
CA GLY A 53 -12.71 4.45 -10.97
C GLY A 53 -13.18 3.25 -10.15
N TYR A 54 -12.35 2.23 -9.97
CA TYR A 54 -12.72 0.98 -9.29
C TYR A 54 -11.60 0.50 -8.37
N VAL A 55 -11.97 0.09 -7.16
CA VAL A 55 -11.04 -0.50 -6.17
C VAL A 55 -11.55 -1.90 -5.80
N LEU A 56 -10.73 -2.91 -6.04
CA LEU A 56 -10.99 -4.29 -5.63
C LEU A 56 -10.22 -4.60 -4.34
N ASN A 57 -10.92 -4.64 -3.21
CA ASN A 57 -10.35 -5.07 -1.95
C ASN A 57 -10.42 -6.61 -1.83
N VAL A 58 -9.26 -7.24 -1.67
CA VAL A 58 -9.11 -8.71 -1.56
C VAL A 58 -8.91 -9.19 -0.12
N THR A 59 -9.33 -8.39 0.86
CA THR A 59 -9.25 -8.74 2.29
C THR A 59 -10.65 -8.94 2.89
N SER A 60 -10.73 -9.71 3.97
CA SER A 60 -11.99 -9.91 4.70
C SER A 60 -12.27 -8.85 5.77
N HIS A 61 -11.26 -8.07 6.16
CA HIS A 61 -11.31 -7.22 7.35
C HIS A 61 -11.14 -5.73 7.08
N VAL A 62 -10.55 -5.35 5.93
CA VAL A 62 -10.47 -3.94 5.54
C VAL A 62 -11.82 -3.54 4.95
N PRO A 63 -12.43 -2.43 5.41
CA PRO A 63 -13.68 -1.96 4.83
C PRO A 63 -13.47 -1.44 3.41
N GLN A 64 -14.54 -1.45 2.63
CA GLN A 64 -14.55 -0.87 1.30
C GLN A 64 -14.89 0.63 1.42
N PHE A 65 -13.93 1.50 1.11
CA PHE A 65 -13.99 2.92 1.53
C PHE A 65 -14.99 3.79 0.73
N TYR A 66 -15.28 3.43 -0.51
CA TYR A 66 -15.99 4.32 -1.46
C TYR A 66 -17.08 3.62 -2.28
N ASP A 67 -17.70 2.55 -1.76
CA ASP A 67 -18.74 1.81 -2.49
C ASP A 67 -20.01 2.64 -2.78
N ASP A 68 -20.26 3.69 -2.00
CA ASP A 68 -21.47 4.54 -2.09
C ASP A 68 -21.26 5.88 -2.85
N GLN A 69 -20.12 6.09 -3.52
CA GLN A 69 -19.77 7.32 -4.25
C GLN A 69 -19.94 7.16 -5.77
#